data_AF-A0A183H5M7-F1
#
_entry.id   AF-A0A183H5M7-F1
#
_cell.length_a   1.000
_cell.length_b   1.000
_cell.length_c   1.000
_cell.angle_alpha   90.00
_cell.angle_beta   90.00
_cell.angle_gamma   90.00
#
_symmetry.space_group_name_H-M   'P 1'
#
loop_
_entity.id
_entity.type
_entity.pdbx_description
1 polymer ?
#
loop_
_entity_poly.entity_id
_entity_poly.type
_entity_poly.pdbx_seq_one_letter_code
_entity_poly.pdbx_strand_id
1 'polypeptide(L)'
;MDEMNKRRIAEATECIRKAEAHLKTSIIKMKFKPDYDSAAIEYDRAAVCFKNASKMEHSRDAYLKAAEMHKENGNLFHWAKCYENAATICKEMGDSCGTLKYMDLAADGYAESGSADTSAMALDKAAKCLEDIDPEKAIKVYHKALTMVQETDRSRMAAGFITRLTKLYLKMKRYKEAADMISEEIEKYMEVKVFFNFILAVVLFA
;
A
#
# COMPACT_ATOMS: atom_id res chain seq x y z
N MET A 1 24.37 -13.92 -19.00
CA MET A 1 23.12 -13.60 -18.29
C MET A 1 22.73 -14.72 -17.31
N ASP A 2 22.87 -15.98 -17.71
CA ASP A 2 22.56 -17.16 -16.88
C ASP A 2 23.39 -17.26 -15.57
N GLU A 3 24.70 -17.03 -15.64
CA GLU A 3 25.58 -17.15 -14.46
C GLU A 3 25.28 -16.12 -13.35
N MET A 4 24.92 -14.89 -13.75
CA MET A 4 24.54 -13.83 -12.80
C MET A 4 23.21 -14.15 -12.12
N ASN A 5 22.24 -14.72 -12.85
CA ASN A 5 20.97 -15.14 -12.27
C ASN A 5 21.16 -16.33 -11.32
N LYS A 6 22.01 -17.30 -11.67
CA LYS A 6 22.38 -18.41 -10.77
C LYS A 6 22.98 -17.91 -9.46
N ARG A 7 23.91 -16.94 -9.51
CA ARG A 7 24.48 -16.32 -8.30
C ARG A 7 23.41 -15.62 -7.44
N ARG A 8 22.51 -14.87 -8.07
CA ARG A 8 21.40 -14.19 -7.36
C ARG A 8 20.43 -15.18 -6.70
N ILE A 9 20.13 -16.29 -7.38
CA ILE A 9 19.27 -17.35 -6.83
C ILE A 9 19.97 -18.07 -5.65
N ALA A 10 21.27 -18.34 -5.78
CA ALA A 10 22.06 -18.94 -4.70
C ALA A 10 22.12 -18.01 -3.48
N GLU A 11 22.34 -16.72 -3.70
CA GLU A 11 22.30 -15.70 -2.64
C GLU A 11 20.92 -15.65 -1.97
N ALA A 12 19.84 -15.63 -2.75
CA ALA A 12 18.48 -15.63 -2.21
C ALA A 12 18.19 -16.86 -1.35
N THR A 13 18.64 -18.04 -1.79
CA THR A 13 18.48 -19.32 -1.07
C THR A 13 19.26 -19.30 0.24
N GLU A 14 20.48 -18.74 0.23
CA GLU A 14 21.28 -18.58 1.44
C GLU A 14 20.64 -17.59 2.42
N CYS A 15 20.04 -16.49 1.93
CA CYS A 15 19.29 -15.58 2.78
C CYS A 15 18.08 -16.28 3.43
N ILE A 16 17.32 -17.09 2.68
CA ILE A 16 16.23 -17.91 3.25
C ILE A 16 16.77 -18.84 4.34
N ARG A 17 17.87 -19.54 4.10
CA ARG A 17 18.47 -20.45 5.08
C ARG A 17 18.89 -19.71 6.36
N LYS A 18 19.42 -18.50 6.23
CA LYS A 18 19.73 -17.63 7.39
C LYS A 18 18.48 -17.21 8.12
N ALA A 19 17.44 -16.76 7.40
CA ALA A 19 16.16 -16.40 7.99
C ALA A 19 15.60 -17.56 8.83
N GLU A 20 15.56 -18.77 8.27
CA GLU A 20 15.11 -19.97 8.99
C GLU A 20 16.00 -20.31 10.21
N ALA A 21 17.30 -20.04 10.15
CA ALA A 21 18.19 -20.18 11.29
C ALA A 21 17.90 -19.15 12.40
N HIS A 22 17.52 -17.92 12.04
CA HIS A 22 17.05 -16.90 12.99
C HIS A 22 15.72 -17.28 13.64
N LEU A 23 14.90 -18.11 13.00
CA LEU A 23 13.64 -18.57 13.59
C LEU A 23 13.78 -19.74 14.55
N LYS A 24 14.88 -20.51 14.45
CA LYS A 24 15.14 -21.63 15.37
C LYS A 24 15.42 -21.12 16.79
N THR A 25 14.69 -21.69 17.74
CA THR A 25 14.97 -21.57 19.18
C THR A 25 15.94 -22.66 19.61
N SER A 26 16.72 -22.40 20.65
CA SER A 26 17.67 -23.38 21.19
C SER A 26 17.89 -23.15 22.66
N ILE A 27 17.51 -24.14 23.47
CA ILE A 27 17.68 -24.13 24.93
C ILE A 27 19.18 -24.12 25.28
N ILE A 28 20.00 -24.88 24.54
CA ILE A 28 21.46 -24.97 24.75
C ILE A 28 22.15 -23.63 24.48
N LYS A 29 21.64 -22.83 23.52
CA LYS A 29 22.16 -21.50 23.19
C LYS A 29 21.40 -20.36 23.88
N MET A 30 20.58 -20.65 24.90
CA MET A 30 19.74 -19.68 25.62
C MET A 30 18.85 -18.79 24.72
N LYS A 31 18.44 -19.29 23.54
CA LYS A 31 17.55 -18.59 22.61
C LYS A 31 16.12 -19.11 22.75
N PHE A 32 15.33 -18.44 23.57
CA PHE A 32 13.97 -18.86 23.91
C PHE A 32 12.88 -18.27 23.00
N LYS A 33 13.18 -17.21 22.26
CA LYS A 33 12.28 -16.61 21.26
C LYS A 33 12.95 -16.61 19.87
N PRO A 34 12.19 -16.87 18.79
CA PRO A 34 12.64 -16.60 17.44
C PRO A 34 13.08 -15.14 17.26
N ASP A 35 14.11 -14.94 16.46
CA ASP A 35 14.58 -13.61 16.08
C ASP A 35 13.88 -13.20 14.79
N TYR A 36 12.65 -12.69 14.94
CA TYR A 36 11.79 -12.32 13.82
C TYR A 36 12.33 -11.12 13.04
N ASP A 37 13.03 -10.19 13.70
CA ASP A 37 13.56 -8.99 13.05
C ASP A 37 14.65 -9.34 12.03
N SER A 38 15.66 -10.11 12.46
CA SER A 38 16.71 -10.59 11.55
C SER A 38 16.15 -11.50 10.46
N ALA A 39 15.18 -12.36 10.80
CA ALA A 39 14.54 -13.23 9.81
C ALA A 39 13.80 -12.42 8.72
N ALA A 40 13.08 -11.36 9.11
CA ALA A 40 12.38 -10.50 8.17
C ALA A 40 13.34 -9.82 7.19
N ILE A 41 14.46 -9.27 7.69
CA ILE A 41 15.49 -8.62 6.86
C ILE A 41 16.09 -9.59 5.84
N GLU A 42 16.39 -10.82 6.25
CA GLU A 42 16.94 -11.83 5.35
C GLU A 42 15.91 -12.29 4.30
N TYR A 43 14.62 -12.39 4.64
CA TYR A 43 13.56 -12.65 3.66
C TYR A 43 13.38 -11.50 2.66
N ASP A 44 13.42 -10.26 3.11
CA ASP A 44 13.38 -9.08 2.23
C ASP A 44 14.56 -9.08 1.25
N ARG A 45 15.76 -9.40 1.74
CA ARG A 45 16.95 -9.55 0.89
C ARG A 45 16.78 -10.66 -0.13
N ALA A 46 16.27 -11.82 0.28
CA ALA A 46 15.97 -12.92 -0.62
C ALA A 46 14.98 -12.50 -1.72
N ALA A 47 13.93 -11.75 -1.35
CA ALA A 47 12.92 -11.27 -2.27
C ALA A 47 13.52 -10.36 -3.36
N VAL A 48 14.41 -9.44 -2.98
CA VAL A 48 15.13 -8.56 -3.92
C VAL A 48 16.02 -9.38 -4.86
N CYS A 49 16.77 -10.36 -4.34
CA CYS A 49 17.62 -11.22 -5.16
C CYS A 49 16.81 -12.05 -6.16
N PHE A 50 15.66 -12.61 -5.75
CA PHE A 50 14.75 -13.32 -6.66
C PHE A 50 14.16 -12.42 -7.73
N LYS A 51 13.72 -11.19 -7.37
CA LYS A 51 13.23 -10.20 -8.33
C LYS A 51 14.29 -9.92 -9.40
N ASN A 52 15.52 -9.65 -8.97
CA ASN A 52 16.64 -9.37 -9.85
C ASN A 52 17.05 -10.57 -10.73
N ALA A 53 16.68 -11.79 -10.35
CA ALA A 53 16.85 -13.00 -11.15
C ALA A 53 15.62 -13.35 -12.02
N SER A 54 14.62 -12.45 -12.10
CA SER A 54 13.34 -12.64 -12.78
C SER A 54 12.53 -13.83 -12.26
N LYS A 55 12.76 -14.25 -11.01
CA LYS A 55 11.97 -15.28 -10.32
C LYS A 55 10.87 -14.62 -9.50
N MET A 56 9.88 -14.07 -10.20
CA MET A 56 8.85 -13.21 -9.61
C MET A 56 8.01 -13.93 -8.53
N GLU A 57 7.56 -15.17 -8.78
CA GLU A 57 6.82 -15.95 -7.77
C GLU A 57 7.61 -16.12 -6.47
N HIS A 58 8.90 -16.46 -6.57
CA HIS A 58 9.76 -16.65 -5.41
C HIS A 58 10.02 -15.33 -4.68
N SER A 59 10.11 -14.22 -5.42
CA SER A 59 10.22 -12.88 -4.85
C SER A 59 8.98 -12.50 -4.05
N ARG A 60 7.79 -12.69 -4.63
CA ARG A 60 6.51 -12.47 -3.95
C ARG A 60 6.44 -13.29 -2.67
N ASP A 61 6.69 -14.60 -2.74
CA ASP A 61 6.56 -15.50 -1.60
C ASP A 61 7.56 -15.15 -0.48
N ALA A 62 8.77 -14.70 -0.84
CA ALA A 62 9.75 -14.20 0.12
C ALA A 62 9.27 -12.91 0.80
N TYR A 63 8.67 -11.96 0.08
CA TYR A 63 8.06 -10.77 0.70
C TYR A 63 6.90 -11.13 1.63
N LEU A 64 6.08 -12.13 1.28
CA LEU A 64 4.99 -12.58 2.14
C LEU A 64 5.52 -13.21 3.45
N LYS A 65 6.61 -13.97 3.38
CA LYS A 65 7.31 -14.46 4.58
C LYS A 65 7.89 -13.32 5.41
N ALA A 66 8.53 -12.32 4.78
CA ALA A 66 9.04 -11.14 5.48
C ALA A 66 7.90 -10.39 6.20
N ALA A 67 6.74 -10.24 5.55
CA ALA A 67 5.56 -9.65 6.15
C ALA A 67 5.15 -10.43 7.40
N GLU A 68 5.00 -11.75 7.33
CA GLU A 68 4.66 -12.59 8.49
C GLU A 68 5.62 -12.35 9.66
N MET A 69 6.93 -12.31 9.41
CA MET A 69 7.91 -12.05 10.46
C MET A 69 7.77 -10.65 11.08
N HIS A 70 7.54 -9.62 10.27
CA HIS A 70 7.27 -8.27 10.77
C HIS A 70 5.98 -8.22 11.60
N LYS A 71 4.96 -9.00 11.25
CA LYS A 71 3.72 -9.11 12.03
C LYS A 71 3.97 -9.71 13.40
N GLU A 72 4.70 -10.82 13.46
CA GLU A 72 5.07 -11.51 14.71
C GLU A 72 5.95 -10.63 15.62
N ASN A 73 6.70 -9.69 15.02
CA ASN A 73 7.47 -8.71 15.75
C ASN A 73 6.67 -7.43 16.13
N GLY A 74 5.40 -7.32 15.72
CA GLY A 74 4.54 -6.16 15.98
C GLY A 74 4.86 -4.92 15.11
N ASN A 75 5.67 -5.07 14.06
CA ASN A 75 6.07 -3.97 13.18
C ASN A 75 5.09 -3.83 12.00
N LEU A 76 3.94 -3.21 12.26
CA LEU A 76 2.84 -3.08 11.29
C LEU A 76 3.22 -2.25 10.05
N PHE A 77 4.10 -1.26 10.19
CA PHE A 77 4.54 -0.46 9.04
C PHE A 77 5.35 -1.30 8.05
N HIS A 78 6.30 -2.10 8.54
CA HIS A 78 7.10 -2.97 7.66
C HIS A 78 6.28 -4.15 7.14
N TRP A 79 5.33 -4.66 7.94
CA TRP A 79 4.33 -5.62 7.49
C TRP A 79 3.57 -5.11 6.25
N ALA A 80 3.04 -3.88 6.31
CA ALA A 80 2.36 -3.23 5.19
C ALA A 80 3.28 -3.06 3.98
N LYS A 81 4.51 -2.60 4.21
CA LYS A 81 5.52 -2.39 3.14
C LYS A 81 5.86 -3.67 2.40
N CYS A 82 6.00 -4.81 3.10
CA CYS A 82 6.24 -6.09 2.44
C CYS A 82 5.06 -6.52 1.57
N TYR A 83 3.81 -6.26 2.00
CA TYR A 83 2.64 -6.49 1.15
C TYR A 83 2.59 -5.57 -0.07
N GLU A 84 2.96 -4.30 0.05
CA GLU A 84 3.07 -3.38 -1.09
C GLU A 84 4.12 -3.86 -2.10
N ASN A 85 5.25 -4.38 -1.62
CA ASN A 85 6.26 -4.99 -2.47
C ASN A 85 5.72 -6.25 -3.17
N ALA A 86 5.06 -7.14 -2.44
CA ALA A 86 4.44 -8.35 -3.01
C ALA A 86 3.38 -8.00 -4.06
N ALA A 87 2.57 -6.96 -3.83
CA ALA A 87 1.61 -6.44 -4.81
C ALA A 87 2.29 -5.94 -6.09
N THR A 88 3.41 -5.23 -5.95
CA THR A 88 4.20 -4.76 -7.08
C THR A 88 4.73 -5.93 -7.93
N ILE A 89 5.17 -7.01 -7.29
CA ILE A 89 5.57 -8.24 -8.00
C ILE A 89 4.39 -8.87 -8.72
N CYS A 90 3.21 -8.95 -8.09
CA CYS A 90 2.01 -9.48 -8.74
C CYS A 90 1.63 -8.66 -9.98
N LYS A 91 1.74 -7.32 -9.90
CA LYS A 91 1.51 -6.43 -11.03
C LYS A 91 2.46 -6.71 -12.19
N GLU A 92 3.76 -6.87 -11.90
CA GLU A 92 4.78 -7.21 -12.90
C GLU A 92 4.52 -8.58 -13.55
N MET A 93 3.86 -9.50 -12.85
CA MET A 93 3.42 -10.80 -13.38
C MET A 93 2.08 -10.76 -14.14
N GLY A 94 1.36 -9.63 -14.12
CA GLY A 94 0.00 -9.52 -14.67
C GLY A 94 -1.09 -10.12 -13.76
N ASP A 95 -0.78 -10.45 -12.50
CA ASP A 95 -1.75 -10.93 -11.52
C ASP A 95 -2.47 -9.74 -10.84
N SER A 96 -3.56 -9.29 -11.47
CA SER A 96 -4.40 -8.21 -10.94
C SER A 96 -5.10 -8.59 -9.63
N CYS A 97 -5.43 -9.86 -9.44
CA CYS A 97 -6.10 -10.34 -8.22
C CYS A 97 -5.15 -10.25 -7.02
N GLY A 98 -3.92 -10.77 -7.16
CA GLY A 98 -2.88 -10.67 -6.15
C GLY A 98 -2.47 -9.23 -5.87
N THR A 99 -2.33 -8.41 -6.91
CA THR A 99 -2.00 -6.97 -6.77
C THR A 99 -2.99 -6.28 -5.84
N LEU A 100 -4.29 -6.49 -6.05
CA LEU A 100 -5.31 -5.87 -5.21
C LEU A 100 -5.33 -6.40 -3.80
N LYS A 101 -5.33 -7.73 -3.65
CA LYS A 101 -5.34 -8.37 -2.34
C LYS A 101 -4.21 -7.83 -1.46
N TYR A 102 -3.00 -7.75 -2.01
CA TYR A 102 -1.84 -7.33 -1.22
C TYR A 102 -1.78 -5.80 -1.05
N MET A 103 -2.27 -4.99 -2.00
CA MET A 103 -2.40 -3.55 -1.77
C MET A 103 -3.44 -3.21 -0.70
N ASP A 104 -4.57 -3.93 -0.65
CA ASP A 104 -5.58 -3.73 0.40
C ASP A 104 -5.00 -4.03 1.79
N LEU A 105 -4.27 -5.14 1.92
CA LEU A 105 -3.56 -5.48 3.16
C LEU A 105 -2.50 -4.42 3.53
N ALA A 106 -1.75 -3.91 2.56
CA ALA A 106 -0.79 -2.84 2.79
C ALA A 106 -1.47 -1.56 3.28
N ALA A 107 -2.58 -1.17 2.67
CA ALA A 107 -3.36 0.00 3.08
C ALA A 107 -3.86 -0.13 4.52
N ASP A 108 -4.45 -1.27 4.88
CA ASP A 108 -4.96 -1.52 6.22
C ASP A 108 -3.81 -1.45 7.25
N GLY A 109 -2.65 -2.03 6.93
CA GLY A 109 -1.48 -2.01 7.82
C GLY A 109 -0.87 -0.63 8.02
N TYR A 110 -0.79 0.18 6.97
CA TYR A 110 -0.34 1.57 7.10
C TYR A 110 -1.34 2.41 7.91
N ALA A 111 -2.65 2.16 7.79
CA ALA A 111 -3.64 2.84 8.59
C ALA A 111 -3.51 2.46 10.08
N GLU A 112 -3.40 1.16 10.38
CA GLU A 112 -3.20 0.66 11.74
C GLU A 112 -1.87 1.12 12.36
N SER A 113 -0.84 1.34 11.54
CA SER A 113 0.44 1.91 12.01
C SER A 113 0.40 3.43 12.21
N GLY A 114 -0.76 4.08 12.05
CA GLY A 114 -0.92 5.54 12.16
C GLY A 114 -0.42 6.34 10.95
N SER A 115 -0.12 5.67 9.83
CA SER A 115 0.39 6.27 8.59
C SER A 115 -0.72 6.39 7.54
N ALA A 116 -1.77 7.15 7.86
CA ALA A 116 -2.95 7.32 6.99
C ALA A 116 -2.60 7.85 5.58
N ASP A 117 -1.66 8.79 5.47
CA ASP A 117 -1.21 9.32 4.18
C ASP A 117 -0.59 8.22 3.30
N THR A 118 0.24 7.36 3.91
CA THR A 118 0.86 6.22 3.21
C THR A 118 -0.19 5.17 2.83
N SER A 119 -1.17 4.93 3.69
CA SER A 119 -2.31 4.07 3.39
C SER A 119 -3.09 4.54 2.16
N ALA A 120 -3.44 5.83 2.11
CA ALA A 120 -4.11 6.42 0.97
C ALA A 120 -3.27 6.33 -0.32
N MET A 121 -1.95 6.52 -0.23
CA MET A 121 -1.04 6.34 -1.37
C MET A 121 -0.97 4.89 -1.86
N ALA A 122 -1.06 3.89 -0.96
CA ALA A 122 -1.12 2.49 -1.34
C ALA A 122 -2.41 2.19 -2.13
N LEU A 123 -3.55 2.71 -1.67
CA LEU A 123 -4.84 2.61 -2.38
C LEU A 123 -4.81 3.35 -3.73
N ASP A 124 -4.15 4.52 -3.82
CA ASP A 124 -3.95 5.23 -5.10
C ASP A 124 -3.21 4.34 -6.12
N LYS A 125 -2.14 3.67 -5.69
CA LYS A 125 -1.38 2.74 -6.55
C LYS A 125 -2.23 1.55 -6.96
N ALA A 126 -3.04 1.00 -6.06
CA ALA A 126 -3.91 -0.14 -6.32
C ALA A 126 -4.98 0.20 -7.37
N ALA A 127 -5.69 1.32 -7.18
CA ALA A 127 -6.73 1.79 -8.08
C ALA A 127 -6.18 2.08 -9.48
N LYS A 128 -5.01 2.72 -9.59
CA LYS A 128 -4.32 2.95 -10.88
C LYS A 128 -4.05 1.68 -11.67
N CYS A 129 -3.81 0.56 -11.01
CA CYS A 129 -3.58 -0.72 -11.70
C CYS A 129 -4.87 -1.29 -12.29
N LEU A 130 -6.03 -0.81 -11.86
CA LEU A 130 -7.34 -1.27 -12.31
C LEU A 130 -8.02 -0.36 -13.32
N GLU A 131 -7.57 0.88 -13.50
CA GLU A 131 -8.24 1.85 -14.37
C GLU A 131 -8.45 1.37 -15.82
N ASP A 132 -7.58 0.48 -16.30
CA ASP A 132 -7.67 -0.12 -17.64
C ASP A 132 -8.22 -1.56 -17.64
N ILE A 133 -8.28 -2.21 -16.49
CA ILE A 133 -8.66 -3.64 -16.35
C ILE A 133 -10.10 -3.77 -15.85
N ASP A 134 -10.40 -3.08 -14.75
CA ASP A 134 -11.71 -3.06 -14.09
C ASP A 134 -11.95 -1.65 -13.51
N PRO A 135 -12.43 -0.72 -14.36
CA PRO A 135 -12.69 0.67 -13.96
C PRO A 135 -13.67 0.79 -12.79
N GLU A 136 -14.66 -0.10 -12.69
CA GLU A 136 -15.64 -0.07 -11.60
C GLU A 136 -15.00 -0.42 -10.26
N LYS A 137 -14.07 -1.38 -10.25
CA LYS A 137 -13.31 -1.69 -9.05
C LYS A 137 -12.30 -0.59 -8.70
N ALA A 138 -11.69 0.06 -9.70
CA ALA A 138 -10.84 1.23 -9.47
C ALA A 138 -11.61 2.36 -8.76
N ILE A 139 -12.85 2.64 -9.20
CA ILE A 139 -13.75 3.61 -8.56
C ILE A 139 -13.97 3.28 -7.08
N LYS A 140 -14.26 2.01 -6.75
CA LYS A 140 -14.47 1.60 -5.34
C LYS A 140 -13.23 1.85 -4.48
N VAL A 141 -12.05 1.51 -5.00
CA VAL A 141 -10.78 1.72 -4.27
C VAL A 141 -10.48 3.21 -4.09
N TYR A 142 -10.70 4.02 -5.12
CA TYR A 142 -10.53 5.47 -5.01
C TYR A 142 -11.50 6.11 -4.02
N HIS A 143 -12.75 5.65 -3.95
CA HIS A 143 -13.69 6.10 -2.93
C HIS A 143 -13.24 5.70 -1.52
N LYS A 144 -12.75 4.48 -1.31
CA LYS A 144 -12.14 4.07 -0.02
C LYS A 144 -11.02 5.04 0.37
N ALA A 145 -10.10 5.35 -0.56
CA ALA A 145 -9.01 6.28 -0.31
C ALA A 145 -9.50 7.71 -0.01
N LEU A 146 -10.50 8.18 -0.75
CA LEU A 146 -11.11 9.50 -0.56
C LEU A 146 -11.74 9.65 0.83
N THR A 147 -12.54 8.66 1.26
CA THR A 147 -13.13 8.65 2.60
C THR A 147 -12.07 8.75 3.69
N MET A 148 -11.00 7.96 3.59
CA MET A 148 -9.91 7.98 4.57
C MET A 148 -9.20 9.34 4.67
N VAL A 149 -8.95 10.01 3.54
CA VAL A 149 -8.29 11.33 3.55
C VAL A 149 -9.22 12.46 3.97
N GLN A 150 -10.54 12.29 3.78
CA GLN A 150 -11.55 13.24 4.29
C GLN A 150 -11.69 13.15 5.81
N GLU A 151 -11.67 11.94 6.39
CA GLU A 151 -11.71 11.73 7.84
C GLU A 151 -10.46 12.26 8.57
N THR A 152 -9.35 12.47 7.86
CA THR A 152 -8.07 12.92 8.42
C THR A 152 -7.72 14.38 8.04
N ASP A 153 -8.71 15.15 7.58
CA ASP A 153 -8.59 16.57 7.18
C ASP A 153 -7.49 16.84 6.14
N ARG A 154 -7.25 15.88 5.23
CA ARG A 154 -6.22 15.97 4.18
C ARG A 154 -6.79 16.52 2.88
N SER A 155 -7.31 17.74 2.89
CA SER A 155 -8.06 18.32 1.76
C SER A 155 -7.31 18.30 0.41
N ARG A 156 -5.99 18.50 0.41
CA ARG A 156 -5.19 18.43 -0.83
C ARG A 156 -5.16 17.02 -1.43
N MET A 157 -5.09 15.98 -0.59
CA MET A 157 -5.14 14.60 -1.07
C MET A 157 -6.55 14.23 -1.52
N ALA A 158 -7.58 14.68 -0.80
CA ALA A 158 -8.98 14.51 -1.19
C ALA A 158 -9.24 15.06 -2.60
N ALA A 159 -8.86 16.31 -2.87
CA ALA A 159 -8.97 16.92 -4.20
C ALA A 159 -8.24 16.12 -5.29
N GLY A 160 -7.10 15.51 -4.95
CA GLY A 160 -6.36 14.62 -5.83
C GLY A 160 -7.14 13.34 -6.20
N PHE A 161 -7.84 12.73 -5.25
CA PHE A 161 -8.68 11.55 -5.49
C PHE A 161 -9.95 11.88 -6.26
N ILE A 162 -10.59 13.00 -5.94
CA ILE A 162 -11.76 13.51 -6.66
C ILE A 162 -11.40 13.75 -8.13
N THR A 163 -10.27 14.40 -8.40
CA THR A 163 -9.78 14.59 -9.78
C THR A 163 -9.61 13.26 -10.53
N ARG A 164 -9.12 12.21 -9.88
CA ARG A 164 -8.96 10.89 -10.50
C ARG A 164 -10.31 10.23 -10.77
N LEU A 165 -11.20 10.22 -9.79
CA LEU A 165 -12.58 9.73 -9.93
C LEU A 165 -13.32 10.43 -11.07
N THR A 166 -13.31 11.76 -11.10
CA THR A 166 -13.93 12.55 -12.18
C THR A 166 -13.36 12.16 -13.54
N LYS A 167 -12.02 12.10 -13.69
CA LYS A 167 -11.39 11.69 -14.96
C LYS A 167 -11.83 10.28 -15.39
N LEU A 168 -11.93 9.36 -14.44
CA LEU A 168 -12.34 7.98 -14.72
C LEU A 168 -13.81 7.92 -15.13
N TYR A 169 -14.71 8.62 -14.44
CA TYR A 169 -16.11 8.75 -14.83
C TYR A 169 -16.27 9.35 -16.23
N LEU A 170 -15.51 10.40 -16.56
CA LEU A 170 -15.52 11.00 -17.90
C LEU A 170 -15.07 10.01 -18.98
N LYS A 171 -14.00 9.23 -18.73
CA LYS A 171 -13.52 8.16 -19.64
C LYS A 171 -14.62 7.11 -19.88
N MET A 172 -15.41 6.82 -18.86
CA MET A 172 -16.56 5.89 -18.91
C MET A 172 -17.85 6.53 -19.45
N LYS A 173 -17.83 7.81 -19.85
CA LYS A 173 -19.01 8.58 -20.29
C LYS A 173 -20.11 8.69 -19.23
N ARG A 174 -19.75 8.58 -17.95
CA ARG A 174 -20.60 8.74 -16.77
C ARG A 174 -20.63 10.20 -16.35
N TYR A 175 -21.22 11.05 -17.19
CA TYR A 175 -21.15 12.51 -17.04
C TYR A 175 -21.87 13.02 -15.80
N LYS A 176 -22.95 12.36 -15.40
CA LYS A 176 -23.71 12.73 -14.20
C LYS A 176 -22.85 12.54 -12.97
N GLU A 177 -22.26 11.35 -12.81
CA GLU A 177 -21.39 11.06 -11.67
C GLU A 177 -20.14 11.93 -11.65
N ALA A 178 -19.58 12.26 -12.81
CA ALA A 178 -18.47 13.21 -12.89
C ALA A 178 -18.88 14.62 -12.42
N ALA A 179 -20.09 15.09 -12.76
CA ALA A 179 -20.61 16.38 -12.32
C ALA A 179 -20.90 16.37 -10.81
N ASP A 180 -21.58 15.32 -10.32
CA ASP A 180 -21.90 15.15 -8.90
C ASP A 180 -20.63 15.18 -8.04
N MET A 181 -19.57 14.46 -8.45
CA MET A 181 -18.26 14.46 -7.77
C MET A 181 -17.62 15.86 -7.66
N ILE A 182 -17.74 16.68 -8.70
CA ILE A 182 -17.20 18.04 -8.70
C ILE A 182 -18.07 18.96 -7.83
N SER A 183 -19.39 18.82 -7.93
CA SER A 183 -20.35 19.63 -7.18
C SER A 183 -20.21 19.43 -5.67
N GLU A 184 -20.09 18.19 -5.21
CA GLU A 184 -19.87 17.86 -3.80
C GLU A 184 -18.59 18.53 -3.24
N GLU A 185 -17.52 18.58 -4.03
CA GLU A 185 -16.27 19.21 -3.62
C GLU A 185 -16.40 20.74 -3.53
N ILE A 186 -17.09 21.36 -4.50
CA ILE A 186 -17.34 22.80 -4.49
C ILE A 186 -18.17 23.18 -3.26
N GLU A 187 -19.20 22.40 -2.95
CA GLU A 187 -20.07 22.64 -1.80
C GLU A 187 -19.27 22.61 -0.48
N LYS A 188 -18.44 21.59 -0.27
CA LYS A 188 -17.53 21.52 0.89
C LYS A 188 -16.59 22.71 0.99
N TYR A 189 -15.98 23.14 -0.12
CA TYR A 189 -15.13 24.34 -0.11
C TYR A 189 -15.89 25.62 0.21
N MET A 190 -17.13 25.75 -0.26
CA MET A 190 -17.98 26.91 0.02
C MET A 190 -18.39 26.97 1.49
N GLU A 191 -18.77 25.85 2.10
CA GLU A 191 -19.08 25.77 3.53
C GLU A 191 -17.90 26.24 4.40
N VAL A 192 -16.69 25.75 4.12
CA VAL A 192 -15.47 26.15 4.82
C VAL A 192 -15.21 27.66 4.70
N LYS A 193 -15.42 28.23 3.51
CA LYS A 193 -15.22 29.67 3.27
C LYS A 193 -16.26 30.53 4.00
N VAL A 194 -17.53 30.11 4.00
CA VAL A 194 -18.61 30.80 4.73
C VAL A 194 -18.33 30.79 6.23
N PHE A 195 -17.93 29.63 6.76
CA PHE A 195 -17.57 29.48 8.18
C PHE A 195 -16.37 30.36 8.57
N PHE A 196 -15.32 30.40 7.75
CA PHE A 196 -14.16 31.27 7.99
C PHE A 196 -14.55 32.76 8.00
N ASN A 197 -15.36 33.20 7.03
CA ASN A 197 -15.84 34.58 6.98
C ASN A 197 -16.71 34.94 8.18
N PHE A 198 -17.53 34.00 8.67
CA PHE A 198 -18.32 34.19 9.88
C PHE A 198 -17.43 34.41 11.11
N ILE A 199 -16.40 33.59 11.31
CA ILE A 199 -15.43 33.77 12.40
C ILE A 199 -14.72 35.11 12.29
N LEU A 200 -14.26 35.49 11.09
CA LEU A 200 -13.57 36.75 10.87
C LEU A 200 -14.47 37.95 11.22
N ALA A 201 -15.76 37.90 10.85
CA ALA A 201 -16.72 38.92 11.23
C ALA A 201 -16.92 38.99 12.75
N VAL A 202 -17.05 37.85 13.43
CA VAL A 202 -17.19 37.83 14.91
C VAL A 202 -15.96 38.43 15.58
N VAL A 203 -14.74 38.13 15.10
CA VAL A 203 -13.49 38.67 15.69
C VAL A 203 -13.28 40.16 15.39
N LEU A 204 -13.68 40.64 14.20
CA LEU A 204 -13.51 42.05 13.81
C LEU A 204 -14.59 42.98 14.40
N PHE A 205 -15.76 42.45 14.76
CA PHE A 205 -16.90 43.22 15.25
C PHE A 205 -17.25 42.95 16.73
N ALA A 206 -16.40 42.22 17.47
CA ALA A 206 -16.43 42.09 18.93
C ALA A 206 -15.37 43.01 19.58
#